data_AF-A0A1Y5KAM6-F1
#
_entry.id   AF-A0A1Y5KAM6-F1
#
_cell.length_a   1.000
_cell.length_b   1.000
_cell.length_c   1.000
_cell.angle_alpha   90.00
_cell.angle_beta   90.00
_cell.angle_gamma   90.00
#
_symmetry.space_group_name_H-M   'P 1'
#
loop_
_entity.id
_entity.type
_entity.pdbx_description
1 polymer ?
#
loop_
_entity_poly.entity_id
_entity_poly.type
_entity_poly.pdbx_seq_one_letter_code
_entity_poly.pdbx_strand_id
1 'polypeptide(L)'
;MCSNNTFGDAAPGQYKSCFVNMATGGGGGGGGDTQAPTAPTGLASPSKTSISVSLSWTASTDNVGVTGYEIYNGSTLAGTTTGATSYTVTGLSASTAYSFTVKAKDAAGNISAASSALSVTTNASGGTTPTGSITREYWTGITGPTVASIPLSTTPSGISTLTSFQAPSNWGDNYGTRIRGYIVPTVTGTYQFSVAGDNNSVLYLSTDNTPGNKVQIGEVVDWVNELSFTQNPGQQSGSITLTAGQRYYVEVLHKEEGGGDHLAVGWKTPGSSAITVIDGAYLAPLE
;
A
#
# COMPACT_ATOMS: atom_id res chain seq x y z
N MET A 1 34.52 -67.04 10.56
CA MET A 1 35.62 -67.98 10.30
C MET A 1 35.16 -68.98 9.25
N CYS A 2 35.83 -69.04 8.11
CA CYS A 2 35.89 -70.12 7.10
C CYS A 2 37.15 -69.76 6.27
N SER A 3 38.35 -70.23 6.62
CA SER A 3 39.00 -71.51 6.29
C SER A 3 39.26 -71.73 4.79
N ASN A 4 40.54 -71.57 4.46
CA ASN A 4 41.38 -72.18 3.40
C ASN A 4 41.08 -71.99 1.91
N ASN A 5 41.99 -71.20 1.31
CA ASN A 5 42.94 -71.55 0.25
C ASN A 5 42.41 -72.20 -1.03
N THR A 6 42.38 -71.41 -2.10
CA THR A 6 43.25 -71.61 -3.29
C THR A 6 43.04 -70.46 -4.27
N PHE A 7 43.88 -69.42 -4.20
CA PHE A 7 44.06 -68.50 -5.33
C PHE A 7 45.56 -68.24 -5.48
N GLY A 8 46.10 -68.63 -6.62
CA GLY A 8 47.41 -68.19 -7.08
C GLY A 8 47.32 -66.71 -7.42
N ASP A 9 48.15 -65.90 -6.78
CA ASP A 9 48.18 -64.45 -6.98
C ASP A 9 48.64 -64.11 -8.41
N ALA A 10 47.94 -63.15 -9.03
CA ALA A 10 48.45 -62.47 -10.21
C ALA A 10 49.41 -61.34 -9.79
N ALA A 11 50.41 -61.06 -10.62
CA ALA A 11 51.47 -60.07 -10.39
C ALA A 11 50.96 -58.67 -9.96
N PRO A 12 51.77 -57.89 -9.21
CA PRO A 12 51.36 -56.56 -8.74
C PRO A 12 51.02 -55.62 -9.92
N GLY A 13 49.79 -55.09 -9.94
CA GLY A 13 49.42 -53.98 -10.85
C GLY A 13 48.24 -54.22 -11.81
N GLN A 14 47.51 -55.33 -11.74
CA GLN A 14 46.27 -55.52 -12.53
C GLN A 14 45.03 -55.68 -11.63
N TYR A 15 44.15 -54.69 -11.63
CA TYR A 15 42.80 -54.85 -11.11
C TYR A 15 41.92 -55.43 -12.24
N LYS A 16 41.54 -56.72 -12.14
CA LYS A 16 40.39 -57.24 -12.89
C LYS A 16 39.13 -56.69 -12.23
N SER A 17 38.28 -56.06 -13.03
CA SER A 17 36.96 -55.57 -12.64
C SER A 17 36.13 -56.72 -12.04
N CYS A 18 35.92 -56.69 -10.73
CA CYS A 18 34.91 -57.52 -10.07
C CYS A 18 33.57 -56.79 -10.15
N PHE A 19 32.63 -57.33 -10.93
CA PHE A 19 31.22 -57.02 -10.74
C PHE A 19 30.79 -57.66 -9.42
N VAL A 20 30.70 -56.86 -8.36
CA VAL A 20 30.08 -57.32 -7.12
C VAL A 20 28.58 -57.30 -7.33
N ASN A 21 27.98 -58.47 -7.55
CA ASN A 21 26.55 -58.63 -7.41
C ASN A 21 26.21 -58.58 -5.90
N MET A 22 26.05 -57.36 -5.36
CA MET A 22 25.57 -57.13 -4.00
C MET A 22 24.06 -57.33 -3.96
N ALA A 23 23.61 -58.58 -4.05
CA ALA A 23 22.35 -58.97 -3.43
C ALA A 23 22.59 -59.00 -1.91
N THR A 24 22.37 -57.86 -1.25
CA THR A 24 22.30 -57.80 0.22
C THR A 24 20.89 -57.44 0.64
N GLY A 25 20.11 -58.47 1.01
CA GLY A 25 19.01 -58.30 1.94
C GLY A 25 19.55 -57.89 3.31
N GLY A 26 19.01 -56.81 3.86
CA GLY A 26 19.33 -56.26 5.17
C GLY A 26 18.56 -54.95 5.36
N GLY A 27 17.39 -55.05 5.98
CA GLY A 27 16.44 -53.95 6.14
C GLY A 27 17.00 -52.73 6.88
N GLY A 28 16.89 -51.59 6.22
CA GLY A 28 16.99 -50.25 6.77
C GLY A 28 16.17 -49.34 5.87
N GLY A 29 14.86 -49.32 6.09
CA GLY A 29 13.92 -48.52 5.31
C GLY A 29 14.20 -47.03 5.48
N GLY A 30 14.98 -46.46 4.57
CA GLY A 30 14.94 -45.03 4.27
C GLY A 30 13.66 -44.76 3.49
N GLY A 31 12.52 -44.83 4.17
CA GLY A 31 11.27 -44.31 3.61
C GLY A 31 11.46 -42.82 3.38
N GLY A 32 11.33 -42.37 2.13
CA GLY A 32 11.29 -40.95 1.83
C GLY A 32 10.19 -40.27 2.65
N ASP A 33 10.35 -39.00 2.93
CA ASP A 33 9.36 -38.23 3.68
C ASP A 33 8.03 -38.17 2.92
N THR A 34 6.96 -38.70 3.54
CA THR A 34 5.61 -38.75 2.96
C THR A 34 4.61 -37.86 3.69
N GLN A 35 5.04 -37.18 4.76
CA GLN A 35 4.15 -36.34 5.54
C GLN A 35 4.16 -34.93 4.93
N ALA A 36 2.97 -34.39 4.67
CA ALA A 36 2.85 -33.03 4.18
C ALA A 36 2.97 -32.02 5.33
N PRO A 37 3.50 -30.80 5.04
CA PRO A 37 3.50 -29.72 6.02
C PRO A 37 2.09 -29.36 6.53
N THR A 38 2.03 -28.65 7.65
CA THR A 38 0.77 -28.03 8.11
C THR A 38 0.32 -26.92 7.16
N ALA A 39 -1.00 -26.67 7.10
CA ALA A 39 -1.53 -25.55 6.34
C ALA A 39 -1.04 -24.21 6.92
N PRO A 40 -0.60 -23.25 6.10
CA PRO A 40 -0.26 -21.91 6.57
C PRO A 40 -1.46 -21.25 7.26
N THR A 41 -1.22 -20.48 8.32
CA THR A 41 -2.26 -19.75 9.07
C THR A 41 -1.99 -18.25 9.08
N GLY A 42 -2.95 -17.45 9.53
CA GLY A 42 -2.75 -15.99 9.67
C GLY A 42 -2.52 -15.25 8.35
N LEU A 43 -3.05 -15.75 7.23
CA LEU A 43 -2.94 -15.07 5.93
C LEU A 43 -3.62 -13.70 6.00
N ALA A 44 -2.86 -12.65 5.75
CA ALA A 44 -3.29 -11.26 5.79
C ALA A 44 -2.71 -10.45 4.63
N SER A 45 -3.31 -9.28 4.36
CA SER A 45 -2.89 -8.34 3.32
C SER A 45 -2.41 -7.03 3.96
N PRO A 46 -1.12 -6.89 4.31
CA PRO A 46 -0.62 -5.66 4.95
C PRO A 46 -0.73 -4.40 4.07
N SER A 47 -0.75 -4.54 2.73
CA SER A 47 -0.94 -3.42 1.81
C SER A 47 -1.47 -3.87 0.44
N LYS A 48 -2.09 -2.95 -0.30
CA LYS A 48 -2.59 -3.18 -1.66
C LYS A 48 -2.54 -1.89 -2.48
N THR A 49 -2.40 -2.03 -3.79
CA THR A 49 -2.52 -0.94 -4.78
C THR A 49 -3.68 -1.25 -5.73
N SER A 50 -3.82 -0.47 -6.82
CA SER A 50 -4.74 -0.79 -7.91
C SER A 50 -4.29 -1.99 -8.75
N ILE A 51 -3.01 -2.38 -8.70
CA ILE A 51 -2.43 -3.43 -9.55
C ILE A 51 -1.63 -4.48 -8.77
N SER A 52 -1.61 -4.41 -7.44
CA SER A 52 -0.88 -5.34 -6.59
C SER A 52 -1.50 -5.55 -5.21
N VAL A 53 -1.21 -6.69 -4.61
CA VAL A 53 -1.57 -7.04 -3.22
C VAL A 53 -0.36 -7.67 -2.54
N SER A 54 0.05 -7.11 -1.41
CA SER A 54 1.08 -7.70 -0.54
C SER A 54 0.41 -8.68 0.41
N LEU A 55 1.00 -9.87 0.59
CA LEU A 55 0.50 -10.94 1.45
C LEU A 55 1.56 -11.31 2.50
N SER A 56 1.09 -11.70 3.68
CA SER A 56 1.91 -12.26 4.76
C SER A 56 1.16 -13.37 5.48
N TRP A 57 1.86 -14.37 6.01
CA TRP A 57 1.27 -15.48 6.77
C TRP A 57 2.21 -15.99 7.86
N THR A 58 1.67 -16.81 8.76
CA THR A 58 2.42 -17.56 9.77
C THR A 58 3.02 -18.81 9.15
N ALA A 59 4.28 -19.10 9.49
CA ALA A 59 5.00 -20.26 8.97
C ALA A 59 4.33 -21.59 9.31
N SER A 60 4.37 -22.53 8.36
CA SER A 60 3.98 -23.92 8.56
C SER A 60 5.09 -24.72 9.26
N THR A 61 4.73 -25.90 9.75
CA THR A 61 5.65 -26.88 10.36
C THR A 61 5.55 -28.21 9.63
N ASP A 62 6.63 -28.97 9.67
CA ASP A 62 6.75 -30.28 9.04
C ASP A 62 7.72 -31.16 9.86
N ASN A 63 7.68 -32.48 9.70
CA ASN A 63 8.56 -33.43 10.40
C ASN A 63 10.02 -33.36 9.94
N VAL A 64 10.29 -32.94 8.70
CA VAL A 64 11.64 -32.71 8.17
C VAL A 64 11.90 -31.22 7.96
N GLY A 65 10.97 -30.52 7.31
CA GLY A 65 11.06 -29.07 7.16
C GLY A 65 10.37 -28.51 5.93
N VAL A 66 9.85 -27.28 6.09
CA VAL A 66 9.21 -26.52 5.01
C VAL A 66 10.28 -25.79 4.19
N THR A 67 10.28 -26.01 2.87
CA THR A 67 11.24 -25.37 1.94
C THR A 67 10.66 -24.18 1.21
N GLY A 68 9.34 -24.04 1.18
CA GLY A 68 8.70 -22.91 0.52
C GLY A 68 7.19 -22.87 0.62
N TYR A 69 6.62 -21.90 -0.10
CA TYR A 69 5.18 -21.70 -0.18
C TYR A 69 4.74 -21.45 -1.62
N GLU A 70 3.53 -21.86 -1.94
CA GLU A 70 2.83 -21.59 -3.19
C GLU A 70 1.65 -20.65 -2.91
N ILE A 71 1.58 -19.55 -3.65
CA ILE A 71 0.57 -18.51 -3.50
C ILE A 71 -0.39 -18.64 -4.66
N TYR A 72 -1.68 -18.80 -4.38
CA TYR A 72 -2.73 -18.95 -5.37
C TYR A 72 -3.66 -17.74 -5.38
N ASN A 73 -4.05 -17.29 -6.57
CA ASN A 73 -5.14 -16.35 -6.82
C ASN A 73 -6.30 -17.13 -7.45
N GLY A 74 -7.34 -17.43 -6.67
CA GLY A 74 -8.33 -18.44 -7.03
C GLY A 74 -7.65 -19.80 -7.20
N SER A 75 -7.73 -20.36 -8.42
CA SER A 75 -7.05 -21.62 -8.79
C SER A 75 -5.71 -21.42 -9.48
N THR A 76 -5.33 -20.19 -9.84
CA THR A 76 -4.10 -19.90 -10.58
C THR A 76 -2.93 -19.68 -9.62
N LEU A 77 -1.79 -20.32 -9.90
CA LEU A 77 -0.55 -20.07 -9.16
C LEU A 77 -0.05 -18.65 -9.47
N ALA A 78 -0.07 -17.78 -8.47
CA ALA A 78 0.39 -16.40 -8.56
C ALA A 78 1.90 -16.25 -8.27
N GLY A 79 2.50 -17.25 -7.59
CA GLY A 79 3.93 -17.30 -7.36
C GLY A 79 4.35 -18.29 -6.29
N THR A 80 5.65 -18.34 -6.01
CA THR A 80 6.25 -19.21 -4.99
C THR A 80 7.33 -18.49 -4.21
N THR A 81 7.54 -18.90 -2.95
CA THR A 81 8.68 -18.45 -2.13
C THR A 81 9.57 -19.63 -1.72
N THR A 82 10.83 -19.33 -1.39
CA THR A 82 11.81 -20.27 -0.81
C THR A 82 12.00 -20.02 0.68
N GLY A 83 10.93 -20.25 1.45
CA GLY A 83 10.90 -20.12 2.91
C GLY A 83 10.38 -18.76 3.42
N ALA A 84 10.36 -17.72 2.60
CA ALA A 84 9.76 -16.44 2.97
C ALA A 84 8.25 -16.59 3.21
N THR A 85 7.75 -15.97 4.29
CA THR A 85 6.34 -15.97 4.68
C THR A 85 5.59 -14.71 4.23
N SER A 86 6.06 -14.10 3.15
CA SER A 86 5.44 -12.96 2.50
C SER A 86 5.64 -13.00 1.00
N TYR A 87 4.71 -12.41 0.25
CA TYR A 87 4.76 -12.34 -1.22
C TYR A 87 3.92 -11.17 -1.73
N THR A 88 4.36 -10.51 -2.81
CA THR A 88 3.57 -9.46 -3.48
C THR A 88 3.06 -9.97 -4.81
N VAL A 89 1.75 -10.09 -4.95
CA VAL A 89 1.10 -10.39 -6.22
C VAL A 89 0.97 -9.09 -7.02
N THR A 90 1.45 -9.07 -8.26
CA THR A 90 1.41 -7.91 -9.17
C THR A 90 0.63 -8.24 -10.44
N GLY A 91 0.42 -7.24 -11.32
CA GLY A 91 -0.30 -7.43 -12.59
C GLY A 91 -1.81 -7.62 -12.41
N LEU A 92 -2.36 -7.17 -11.28
CA LEU A 92 -3.79 -7.23 -11.00
C LEU A 92 -4.54 -6.08 -11.69
N SER A 93 -5.84 -6.25 -11.85
CA SER A 93 -6.77 -5.22 -12.31
C SER A 93 -7.29 -4.44 -11.12
N ALA A 94 -7.57 -3.15 -11.34
CA ALA A 94 -8.09 -2.26 -10.31
C ALA A 94 -9.57 -2.55 -10.00
N SER A 95 -10.05 -2.10 -8.84
CA SER A 95 -11.43 -2.33 -8.35
C SER A 95 -11.89 -3.79 -8.45
N THR A 96 -10.96 -4.75 -8.40
CA THR A 96 -11.24 -6.16 -8.68
C THR A 96 -11.03 -6.98 -7.41
N ALA A 97 -12.05 -7.76 -7.04
CA ALA A 97 -11.97 -8.69 -5.92
C ALA A 97 -11.14 -9.92 -6.32
N TYR A 98 -10.12 -10.22 -5.53
CA TYR A 98 -9.28 -11.42 -5.64
C TYR A 98 -9.40 -12.27 -4.39
N SER A 99 -9.16 -13.58 -4.55
CA SER A 99 -9.17 -14.53 -3.44
C SER A 99 -7.82 -15.23 -3.38
N PHE A 100 -7.09 -15.02 -2.29
CA PHE A 100 -5.76 -15.59 -2.10
C PHE A 100 -5.76 -16.75 -1.13
N THR A 101 -5.01 -17.79 -1.45
CA THR A 101 -4.67 -18.89 -0.54
C THR A 101 -3.18 -19.21 -0.63
N VAL A 102 -2.63 -19.79 0.43
CA VAL A 102 -1.23 -20.21 0.47
C VAL A 102 -1.15 -21.68 0.87
N LYS A 103 -0.25 -22.43 0.21
CA LYS A 103 0.13 -23.80 0.57
C LYS A 103 1.62 -23.84 0.89
N ALA A 104 2.02 -24.73 1.79
CA ALA A 104 3.41 -24.99 2.12
C ALA A 104 3.92 -26.22 1.36
N LYS A 105 5.22 -26.24 1.05
CA LYS A 105 5.90 -27.37 0.43
C LYS A 105 7.16 -27.75 1.21
N ASP A 106 7.46 -29.03 1.28
CA ASP A 106 8.70 -29.56 1.87
C ASP A 106 9.77 -29.85 0.79
N ALA A 107 10.85 -30.55 1.17
CA ALA A 107 11.91 -30.96 0.26
C ALA A 107 11.58 -32.22 -0.54
N ALA A 108 10.66 -33.06 -0.05
CA ALA A 108 10.24 -34.30 -0.69
C ALA A 108 9.13 -34.08 -1.76
N GLY A 109 8.57 -32.88 -1.81
CA GLY A 109 7.51 -32.49 -2.74
C GLY A 109 6.10 -32.64 -2.19
N ASN A 110 5.94 -32.92 -0.88
CA ASN A 110 4.61 -32.96 -0.28
C ASN A 110 4.07 -31.52 -0.13
N ILE A 111 2.79 -31.34 -0.47
CA ILE A 111 2.09 -30.05 -0.44
C ILE A 111 1.00 -30.09 0.62
N SER A 112 0.93 -29.05 1.44
CA SER A 112 -0.08 -28.94 2.48
C SER A 112 -1.47 -28.61 1.96
N ALA A 113 -2.48 -28.75 2.84
CA ALA A 113 -3.77 -28.13 2.61
C ALA A 113 -3.63 -26.60 2.51
N ALA A 114 -4.53 -25.96 1.76
CA ALA A 114 -4.55 -24.50 1.63
C ALA A 114 -4.91 -23.82 2.96
N SER A 115 -4.36 -22.63 3.17
CA SER A 115 -4.84 -21.71 4.19
C SER A 115 -6.31 -21.37 3.99
N SER A 116 -6.95 -20.77 5.01
CA SER A 116 -8.20 -20.04 4.80
C SER A 116 -8.04 -19.00 3.70
N ALA A 117 -9.07 -18.85 2.86
CA ALA A 117 -9.05 -17.89 1.76
C ALA A 117 -9.17 -16.45 2.27
N LEU A 118 -8.32 -15.56 1.75
CA LEU A 118 -8.36 -14.13 2.00
C LEU A 118 -8.94 -13.40 0.78
N SER A 119 -10.08 -12.73 0.95
CA SER A 119 -10.63 -11.86 -0.08
C SER A 119 -10.02 -10.46 0.01
N VAL A 120 -9.44 -9.96 -1.08
CA VAL A 120 -8.86 -8.62 -1.18
C VAL A 120 -9.32 -7.96 -2.47
N THR A 121 -10.02 -6.84 -2.37
CA THR A 121 -10.33 -5.99 -3.53
C THR A 121 -9.22 -4.98 -3.73
N THR A 122 -8.59 -4.97 -4.90
CA THR A 122 -7.59 -3.94 -5.28
C THR A 122 -8.22 -2.56 -5.23
N ASN A 123 -7.39 -1.54 -5.03
CA ASN A 123 -7.87 -0.16 -5.03
C ASN A 123 -8.42 0.21 -6.40
N ALA A 124 -9.30 1.21 -6.48
CA ALA A 124 -9.80 1.67 -7.76
C ALA A 124 -8.68 2.23 -8.66
N SER A 125 -8.88 2.17 -9.97
CA SER A 125 -7.94 2.77 -10.92
C SER A 125 -8.13 4.28 -10.84
N GLY A 126 -7.41 4.91 -9.93
CA GLY A 126 -7.24 6.34 -10.02
C GLY A 126 -6.34 6.60 -11.22
N GLY A 127 -6.81 7.31 -12.25
CA GLY A 127 -5.97 7.76 -13.36
C GLY A 127 -4.59 8.18 -12.86
N THR A 128 -3.54 7.52 -13.34
CA THR A 128 -2.17 7.65 -12.82
C THR A 128 -1.53 8.99 -13.18
N THR A 129 -2.26 9.85 -13.89
CA THR A 129 -1.75 11.13 -14.39
C THR A 129 -2.47 12.28 -13.69
N PRO A 130 -1.73 13.14 -12.98
CA PRO A 130 -2.21 14.47 -12.63
C PRO A 130 -2.82 15.15 -13.86
N THR A 131 -4.04 15.65 -13.77
CA THR A 131 -4.69 16.35 -14.89
C THR A 131 -4.44 17.86 -14.83
N GLY A 132 -3.64 18.33 -13.87
CA GLY A 132 -3.33 19.75 -13.72
C GLY A 132 -4.31 20.50 -12.84
N SER A 133 -5.25 19.82 -12.17
CA SER A 133 -6.37 20.52 -11.53
C SER A 133 -6.98 19.86 -10.29
N ILE A 134 -7.66 20.67 -9.47
CA ILE A 134 -8.47 20.24 -8.33
C ILE A 134 -9.80 21.00 -8.30
N THR A 135 -10.85 20.39 -7.73
CA THR A 135 -12.20 20.97 -7.71
C THR A 135 -12.40 21.83 -6.47
N ARG A 136 -12.93 23.04 -6.65
CA ARG A 136 -13.39 23.92 -5.56
C ARG A 136 -14.90 24.06 -5.64
N GLU A 137 -15.58 23.75 -4.55
CA GLU A 137 -16.99 24.07 -4.31
C GLU A 137 -17.07 25.20 -3.28
N TYR A 138 -18.06 26.08 -3.41
CA TYR A 138 -18.26 27.16 -2.45
C TYR A 138 -19.73 27.46 -2.19
N TRP A 139 -20.02 27.92 -0.99
CA TRP A 139 -21.34 28.34 -0.52
C TRP A 139 -21.23 29.77 -0.01
N THR A 140 -21.98 30.70 -0.61
CA THR A 140 -21.99 32.12 -0.22
C THR A 140 -23.17 32.42 0.70
N GLY A 141 -23.03 33.43 1.56
CA GLY A 141 -24.09 33.85 2.49
C GLY A 141 -24.29 32.89 3.66
N ILE A 142 -23.24 32.17 4.06
CA ILE A 142 -23.28 31.24 5.18
C ILE A 142 -22.69 31.88 6.46
N THR A 143 -23.39 31.73 7.57
CA THR A 143 -23.01 32.30 8.88
C THR A 143 -22.29 31.27 9.75
N GLY A 144 -21.44 31.74 10.67
CA GLY A 144 -20.77 30.92 11.68
C GLY A 144 -19.26 30.85 11.47
N PRO A 145 -18.47 30.68 12.54
CA PRO A 145 -17.03 30.90 12.48
C PRO A 145 -16.22 29.68 12.03
N THR A 146 -16.82 28.49 11.99
CA THR A 146 -16.05 27.24 11.76
C THR A 146 -16.47 26.51 10.50
N VAL A 147 -15.59 25.66 9.98
CA VAL A 147 -15.87 24.76 8.85
C VAL A 147 -17.10 23.87 9.05
N ALA A 148 -17.55 23.66 10.30
CA ALA A 148 -18.76 22.92 10.61
C ALA A 148 -20.05 23.63 10.12
N SER A 149 -19.97 24.94 9.86
CA SER A 149 -21.08 25.72 9.29
C SER A 149 -21.25 25.54 7.78
N ILE A 150 -20.30 24.90 7.10
CA ILE A 150 -20.37 24.69 5.65
C ILE A 150 -21.42 23.61 5.35
N PRO A 151 -22.47 23.90 4.56
CA PRO A 151 -23.58 22.98 4.35
C PRO A 151 -23.26 21.95 3.24
N LEU A 152 -22.31 21.05 3.53
CA LEU A 152 -21.71 20.10 2.57
C LEU A 152 -22.69 19.11 1.91
N SER A 153 -23.91 18.97 2.45
CA SER A 153 -25.00 18.14 1.91
C SER A 153 -25.94 18.91 0.97
N THR A 154 -25.75 20.22 0.81
CA THR A 154 -26.54 21.07 -0.06
C THR A 154 -25.78 21.39 -1.35
N THR A 155 -26.52 21.75 -2.40
CA THR A 155 -25.90 22.22 -3.66
C THR A 155 -25.03 23.45 -3.40
N PRO A 156 -23.76 23.47 -3.85
CA PRO A 156 -22.92 24.65 -3.72
C PRO A 156 -23.47 25.82 -4.53
N SER A 157 -23.21 27.04 -4.05
CA SER A 157 -23.50 28.28 -4.79
C SER A 157 -22.71 28.35 -6.10
N GLY A 158 -21.54 27.70 -6.15
CA GLY A 158 -20.81 27.50 -7.40
C GLY A 158 -19.64 26.53 -7.27
N ILE A 159 -19.08 26.20 -8.43
CA ILE A 159 -17.97 25.26 -8.58
C ILE A 159 -16.95 25.90 -9.51
N SER A 160 -15.67 25.80 -9.16
CA SER A 160 -14.56 26.23 -10.00
C SER A 160 -13.44 25.18 -10.02
N THR A 161 -12.56 25.28 -11.01
CA THR A 161 -11.36 24.46 -11.13
C THR A 161 -10.14 25.29 -10.75
N LEU A 162 -9.24 24.73 -9.95
CA LEU A 162 -7.98 25.37 -9.57
C LEU A 162 -6.80 24.61 -10.18
N THR A 163 -5.75 25.34 -10.56
CA THR A 163 -4.50 24.78 -11.15
C THR A 163 -3.38 24.62 -10.13
N SER A 164 -3.66 24.92 -8.87
CA SER A 164 -2.82 24.67 -7.71
C SER A 164 -3.74 24.49 -6.51
N PHE A 165 -3.21 24.00 -5.40
CA PHE A 165 -4.00 23.80 -4.19
C PHE A 165 -4.14 25.10 -3.37
N GLN A 166 -4.60 26.16 -4.04
CA GLN A 166 -4.76 27.50 -3.48
C GLN A 166 -6.06 28.14 -4.00
N ALA A 167 -6.88 28.63 -3.09
CA ALA A 167 -8.08 29.41 -3.42
C ALA A 167 -7.71 30.82 -3.89
N PRO A 168 -8.60 31.52 -4.60
CA PRO A 168 -8.44 32.96 -4.83
C PRO A 168 -8.34 33.71 -3.50
N SER A 169 -7.50 34.74 -3.46
CA SER A 169 -7.33 35.60 -2.28
C SER A 169 -8.33 36.76 -2.32
N ASN A 170 -8.80 37.15 -1.14
CA ASN A 170 -9.75 38.23 -0.90
C ASN A 170 -10.99 38.13 -1.81
N TRP A 171 -11.52 36.93 -1.94
CA TRP A 171 -12.63 36.58 -2.82
C TRP A 171 -13.98 37.05 -2.30
N GLY A 172 -14.18 37.14 -0.98
CA GLY A 172 -15.40 37.70 -0.40
C GLY A 172 -15.64 37.32 1.06
N ASP A 173 -16.76 37.79 1.61
CA ASP A 173 -17.14 37.55 3.00
C ASP A 173 -18.26 36.51 3.13
N ASN A 174 -18.44 35.96 4.35
CA ASN A 174 -19.54 35.06 4.71
C ASN A 174 -19.70 33.87 3.75
N TYR A 175 -18.61 33.18 3.44
CA TYR A 175 -18.62 32.02 2.56
C TYR A 175 -17.90 30.82 3.17
N GLY A 176 -18.18 29.65 2.65
CA GLY A 176 -17.42 28.43 2.92
C GLY A 176 -16.94 27.81 1.63
N THR A 177 -15.78 27.19 1.64
CA THR A 177 -15.25 26.47 0.49
C THR A 177 -14.79 25.06 0.87
N ARG A 178 -15.01 24.12 -0.04
CA ARG A 178 -14.43 22.78 -0.02
C ARG A 178 -13.60 22.63 -1.28
N ILE A 179 -12.30 22.46 -1.13
CA ILE A 179 -11.42 22.08 -2.25
C ILE A 179 -11.08 20.61 -2.09
N ARG A 180 -11.37 19.78 -3.10
CA ARG A 180 -11.18 18.34 -3.04
C ARG A 180 -10.85 17.71 -4.39
N GLY A 181 -10.19 16.57 -4.31
CA GLY A 181 -9.75 15.79 -5.45
C GLY A 181 -8.71 14.77 -5.00
N TYR A 182 -7.67 14.61 -5.79
CA TYR A 182 -6.60 13.66 -5.52
C TYR A 182 -5.22 14.29 -5.65
N ILE A 183 -4.32 13.84 -4.79
CA ILE A 183 -2.88 14.03 -4.92
C ILE A 183 -2.28 12.79 -5.58
N VAL A 184 -1.41 13.01 -6.57
CA VAL A 184 -0.63 11.96 -7.24
C VAL A 184 0.86 12.29 -7.07
N PRO A 185 1.55 11.70 -6.09
CA PRO A 185 2.97 11.90 -5.89
C PRO A 185 3.76 11.38 -7.09
N THR A 186 4.82 12.07 -7.50
CA THR A 186 5.72 11.57 -8.57
C THR A 186 6.94 10.84 -8.01
N VAL A 187 7.19 10.95 -6.71
CA VAL A 187 8.31 10.31 -6.01
C VAL A 187 7.78 9.58 -4.77
N THR A 188 8.17 8.33 -4.60
CA THR A 188 7.88 7.59 -3.36
C THR A 188 8.77 8.11 -2.25
N GLY A 189 8.18 8.43 -1.09
CA GLY A 189 8.93 8.85 0.07
C GLY A 189 8.08 9.58 1.10
N THR A 190 8.75 10.24 2.03
CA THR A 190 8.12 10.97 3.13
C THR A 190 7.74 12.38 2.71
N TYR A 191 6.47 12.71 2.86
CA TYR A 191 5.89 14.04 2.68
C TYR A 191 5.47 14.62 4.03
N GLN A 192 5.36 15.94 4.09
CA GLN A 192 4.70 16.65 5.20
C GLN A 192 3.78 17.70 4.59
N PHE A 193 2.51 17.71 4.98
CA PHE A 193 1.50 18.64 4.47
C PHE A 193 1.34 19.82 5.41
N SER A 194 0.84 20.93 4.88
CA SER A 194 0.57 22.14 5.64
C SER A 194 -0.63 22.89 5.08
N VAL A 195 -1.42 23.52 5.93
CA VAL A 195 -2.53 24.39 5.52
C VAL A 195 -2.31 25.82 6.04
N ALA A 196 -2.59 26.80 5.19
CA ALA A 196 -2.63 28.23 5.55
C ALA A 196 -3.99 28.78 5.12
N GLY A 197 -4.67 29.49 6.01
CA GLY A 197 -5.99 30.03 5.74
C GLY A 197 -6.31 31.21 6.64
N ASP A 198 -7.21 32.05 6.16
CA ASP A 198 -7.85 33.13 6.90
C ASP A 198 -9.32 33.11 6.49
N ASN A 199 -10.27 32.70 7.32
CA ASN A 199 -10.15 32.26 8.73
C ASN A 199 -9.98 30.74 8.94
N ASN A 200 -11.05 30.05 9.37
CA ASN A 200 -10.99 28.69 9.92
C ASN A 200 -10.83 27.66 8.80
N SER A 201 -9.81 26.80 8.87
CA SER A 201 -9.51 25.80 7.84
C SER A 201 -9.17 24.43 8.42
N VAL A 202 -9.59 23.36 7.76
CA VAL A 202 -9.25 21.97 8.16
C VAL A 202 -8.87 21.15 6.94
N LEU A 203 -7.68 20.54 6.99
CA LEU A 203 -7.10 19.72 5.94
C LEU A 203 -7.23 18.23 6.28
N TYR A 204 -7.69 17.47 5.30
CA TYR A 204 -7.88 16.02 5.35
C TYR A 204 -7.10 15.32 4.25
N LEU A 205 -6.54 14.16 4.55
CA LEU A 205 -5.91 13.26 3.60
C LEU A 205 -6.35 11.83 3.89
N SER A 206 -6.62 11.07 2.83
CA SER A 206 -6.92 9.65 2.91
C SER A 206 -5.67 8.78 2.74
N THR A 207 -5.70 7.57 3.28
CA THR A 207 -4.65 6.56 3.08
C THR A 207 -4.64 5.98 1.66
N ASP A 208 -5.70 6.22 0.89
CA ASP A 208 -5.90 5.79 -0.49
C ASP A 208 -6.77 6.79 -1.27
N ASN A 209 -7.34 6.39 -2.41
CA ASN A 209 -8.24 7.21 -3.20
C ASN A 209 -9.70 7.19 -2.70
N THR A 210 -9.99 6.60 -1.54
CA THR A 210 -11.35 6.51 -0.99
C THR A 210 -11.62 7.71 -0.08
N PRO A 211 -12.62 8.57 -0.36
CA PRO A 211 -12.94 9.72 0.48
C PRO A 211 -13.31 9.35 1.92
N GLY A 212 -13.92 8.18 2.13
CA GLY A 212 -14.33 7.69 3.45
C GLY A 212 -13.18 7.34 4.39
N ASN A 213 -11.97 7.17 3.85
CA ASN A 213 -10.77 6.83 4.63
C ASN A 213 -9.97 8.07 5.06
N LYS A 214 -10.46 9.28 4.77
CA LYS A 214 -9.78 10.53 5.10
C LYS A 214 -9.67 10.73 6.61
N VAL A 215 -8.53 11.25 7.05
CA VAL A 215 -8.27 11.70 8.42
C VAL A 215 -7.85 13.16 8.41
N GLN A 216 -8.15 13.89 9.48
CA GLN A 216 -7.66 15.25 9.65
C GLN A 216 -6.14 15.23 9.86
N ILE A 217 -5.42 16.06 9.12
CA ILE A 217 -3.95 16.12 9.17
C ILE A 217 -3.40 17.53 9.43
N GLY A 218 -4.25 18.56 9.44
CA GLY A 218 -3.86 19.93 9.77
C GLY A 218 -5.08 20.85 9.91
N GLU A 219 -4.92 21.94 10.64
CA GLU A 219 -5.96 22.94 10.86
C GLU A 219 -5.39 24.35 11.10
N VAL A 220 -6.20 25.36 10.77
CA VAL A 220 -6.08 26.75 11.21
C VAL A 220 -7.38 27.09 11.92
N VAL A 221 -7.32 27.42 13.21
CA VAL A 221 -8.53 27.65 14.01
C VAL A 221 -9.08 29.07 13.85
N ASP A 222 -8.20 30.06 13.69
CA ASP A 222 -8.55 31.48 13.57
C ASP A 222 -8.06 32.01 12.22
N TRP A 223 -6.82 32.53 12.12
CA TRP A 223 -6.20 32.88 10.85
C TRP A 223 -4.68 32.78 10.91
N VAL A 224 -4.06 32.73 9.74
CA VAL A 224 -2.61 32.89 9.55
C VAL A 224 -2.35 33.79 8.34
N ASN A 225 -1.17 34.40 8.26
CA ASN A 225 -0.79 35.17 7.09
C ASN A 225 -0.83 34.31 5.81
N GLU A 226 -1.10 34.95 4.67
CA GLU A 226 -1.14 34.28 3.37
C GLU A 226 0.16 33.50 3.09
N LEU A 227 0.02 32.24 2.69
CA LEU A 227 1.12 31.28 2.47
C LEU A 227 2.03 31.02 3.67
N SER A 228 1.67 31.48 4.88
CA SER A 228 2.41 31.18 6.10
C SER A 228 2.00 29.82 6.64
N PHE A 229 2.83 28.79 6.43
CA PHE A 229 2.54 27.40 6.80
C PHE A 229 3.05 26.99 8.20
N THR A 230 3.72 27.91 8.91
CA THR A 230 4.42 27.61 10.17
C THR A 230 4.11 28.59 11.29
N GLN A 231 3.08 29.42 11.14
CA GLN A 231 2.68 30.42 12.13
C GLN A 231 2.08 29.77 13.38
N ASN A 232 1.28 28.72 13.21
CA ASN A 232 0.56 28.05 14.30
C ASN A 232 0.87 26.53 14.35
N PRO A 233 0.91 25.91 15.54
CA PRO A 233 1.25 24.49 15.72
C PRO A 233 0.31 23.49 15.02
N GLY A 234 -0.92 23.86 14.67
CA GLY A 234 -1.91 22.99 14.03
C GLY A 234 -1.78 22.86 12.51
N GLN A 235 -0.98 23.70 11.86
CA GLN A 235 -0.98 23.80 10.40
C GLN A 235 -0.38 22.60 9.69
N GLN A 236 0.57 21.91 10.33
CA GLN A 236 1.42 20.92 9.69
C GLN A 236 1.06 19.50 10.14
N SER A 237 1.05 18.58 9.18
CA SER A 237 0.93 17.16 9.49
C SER A 237 2.21 16.60 10.10
N GLY A 238 2.09 15.40 10.68
CA GLY A 238 3.25 14.52 10.81
C GLY A 238 3.83 14.09 9.46
N SER A 239 4.89 13.29 9.51
CA SER A 239 5.47 12.65 8.32
C SER A 239 4.52 11.58 7.74
N ILE A 240 4.22 11.68 6.44
CA ILE A 240 3.34 10.75 5.73
C ILE A 240 4.09 10.15 4.54
N THR A 241 4.23 8.83 4.52
CA THR A 241 4.84 8.13 3.37
C THR A 241 3.82 7.95 2.27
N LEU A 242 4.12 8.48 1.08
CA LEU A 242 3.30 8.29 -0.11
C LEU A 242 4.08 7.52 -1.19
N THR A 243 3.34 6.80 -2.03
CA THR A 243 3.88 6.02 -3.14
C THR A 243 3.71 6.79 -4.45
N ALA A 244 4.77 6.85 -5.26
CA ALA A 244 4.71 7.46 -6.58
C ALA A 244 3.61 6.82 -7.44
N GLY A 245 2.83 7.65 -8.13
CA GLY A 245 1.73 7.24 -9.02
C GLY A 245 0.45 6.79 -8.30
N GLN A 246 0.46 6.64 -6.97
CA GLN A 246 -0.75 6.33 -6.21
C GLN A 246 -1.57 7.60 -5.98
N ARG A 247 -2.89 7.53 -6.20
CA ARG A 247 -3.83 8.60 -5.84
C ARG A 247 -4.19 8.54 -4.35
N TYR A 248 -4.20 9.70 -3.73
CA TYR A 248 -4.67 9.91 -2.36
C TYR A 248 -5.78 10.95 -2.37
N TYR A 249 -6.96 10.62 -1.84
CA TYR A 249 -8.02 11.60 -1.70
C TYR A 249 -7.57 12.71 -0.75
N VAL A 250 -7.76 13.96 -1.16
CA VAL A 250 -7.44 15.14 -0.37
C VAL A 250 -8.63 16.08 -0.35
N GLU A 251 -8.85 16.71 0.80
CA GLU A 251 -9.91 17.70 0.99
C GLU A 251 -9.46 18.75 1.99
N VAL A 252 -9.74 20.01 1.70
CA VAL A 252 -9.62 21.09 2.68
C VAL A 252 -10.93 21.85 2.73
N LEU A 253 -11.37 22.14 3.94
CA LEU A 253 -12.50 23.01 4.23
C LEU A 253 -11.97 24.35 4.71
N HIS A 254 -12.60 25.44 4.31
CA HIS A 254 -12.30 26.79 4.79
C HIS A 254 -13.59 27.58 4.96
N LYS A 255 -13.71 28.28 6.10
CA LYS A 255 -14.83 29.14 6.44
C LYS A 255 -14.34 30.56 6.67
N GLU A 256 -14.99 31.49 5.98
CA GLU A 256 -14.74 32.91 6.07
C GLU A 256 -15.97 33.67 6.55
N GLU A 257 -15.79 34.58 7.51
CA GLU A 257 -16.86 35.46 8.00
C GLU A 257 -16.71 36.87 7.42
N GLY A 258 -15.51 37.45 7.51
CA GLY A 258 -15.13 38.59 6.69
C GLY A 258 -13.80 39.21 7.07
N GLY A 259 -13.28 40.05 6.18
CA GLY A 259 -11.93 40.58 6.28
C GLY A 259 -11.11 40.20 5.05
N GLY A 260 -9.83 39.89 5.25
CA GLY A 260 -9.01 39.30 4.20
C GLY A 260 -9.19 37.79 4.20
N ASP A 261 -9.38 37.18 3.04
CA ASP A 261 -9.53 35.74 2.92
C ASP A 261 -8.45 35.10 2.06
N HIS A 262 -7.98 33.92 2.45
CA HIS A 262 -7.16 33.06 1.61
C HIS A 262 -7.21 31.62 2.10
N LEU A 263 -6.82 30.71 1.21
CA LEU A 263 -6.60 29.32 1.56
C LEU A 263 -5.53 28.72 0.65
N ALA A 264 -4.54 28.06 1.23
CA ALA A 264 -3.54 27.29 0.50
C ALA A 264 -3.16 26.02 1.24
N VAL A 265 -2.88 24.96 0.48
CA VAL A 265 -2.27 23.73 0.98
C VAL A 265 -0.88 23.60 0.37
N GLY A 266 0.10 23.49 1.25
CA GLY A 266 1.50 23.29 0.90
C GLY A 266 2.01 21.93 1.36
N TRP A 267 3.18 21.56 0.87
CA TRP A 267 3.88 20.35 1.30
C TRP A 267 5.40 20.48 1.24
N LYS A 268 6.07 19.62 2.00
CA LYS A 268 7.47 19.22 1.77
C LYS A 268 7.45 17.89 1.02
N THR A 269 8.15 17.82 -0.09
CA THR A 269 8.38 16.59 -0.84
C THR A 269 9.58 15.81 -0.27
N PRO A 270 9.77 14.53 -0.63
CA PRO A 270 10.91 13.74 -0.18
C PRO A 270 12.25 14.44 -0.47
N GLY A 271 13.03 14.68 0.59
CA GLY A 271 14.32 15.35 0.50
C GLY A 271 14.28 16.88 0.46
N SER A 272 13.11 17.50 0.41
CA SER A 272 12.95 18.96 0.48
C SER A 272 12.74 19.43 1.91
N SER A 273 13.37 20.56 2.27
CA SER A 273 13.07 21.30 3.50
C SER A 273 12.05 22.42 3.31
N ALA A 274 11.81 22.83 2.05
CA ALA A 274 10.92 23.93 1.70
C ALA A 274 9.46 23.46 1.64
N ILE A 275 8.56 24.25 2.23
CA ILE A 275 7.11 24.09 2.04
C ILE A 275 6.72 24.88 0.80
N THR A 276 6.11 24.22 -0.17
CA THR A 276 5.62 24.83 -1.41
C THR A 276 4.15 24.51 -1.60
N VAL A 277 3.38 25.44 -2.18
CA VAL A 277 1.99 25.16 -2.59
C VAL A 277 1.98 23.98 -3.54
N ILE A 278 1.01 23.08 -3.37
CA ILE A 278 0.90 21.90 -4.22
C ILE A 278 0.46 22.34 -5.62
N ASP A 279 1.36 22.20 -6.59
CA ASP A 279 1.12 22.54 -7.98
C ASP A 279 0.14 21.56 -8.65
N GLY A 280 -0.60 22.05 -9.66
CA GLY A 280 -1.54 21.24 -10.46
C GLY A 280 -0.90 20.02 -11.10
N ALA A 281 0.42 20.04 -11.36
CA ALA A 281 1.19 18.88 -11.81
C ALA A 281 1.16 17.68 -10.85
N TYR A 282 0.58 17.81 -9.66
CA TYR A 282 0.38 16.73 -8.69
C TYR A 282 -1.11 16.51 -8.35
N LEU A 283 -2.02 17.22 -9.01
CA LEU A 283 -3.45 17.22 -8.68
C LEU A 283 -4.30 16.60 -9.79
N ALA A 284 -5.39 15.97 -9.36
CA ALA A 284 -6.49 15.56 -10.25
C ALA A 284 -7.86 15.81 -9.59
N PRO A 285 -8.91 16.19 -10.35
CA PRO A 285 -10.24 16.46 -9.83
C PRO A 285 -10.96 15.17 -9.47
N LEU A 286 -12.17 15.30 -8.91
CA LEU A 286 -13.11 14.20 -8.76
C LEU A 286 -13.59 13.72 -10.14
N GLU A 287 -13.85 12.43 -10.25
CA GLU A 287 -14.46 11.79 -11.44
C GLU A 287 -15.99 11.89 -11.42
#